data_AF-A0A6P6JUX7-F1
#
_entry.id   AF-A0A6P6JUX7-F1
#
_cell.length_a   1.000
_cell.length_b   1.000
_cell.length_c   1.000
_cell.angle_alpha   90.00
_cell.angle_beta   90.00
_cell.angle_gamma   90.00
#
_symmetry.space_group_name_H-M   'P 1'
#
loop_
_entity.id
_entity.type
_entity.pdbx_description
1 polymer ?
#
loop_
_entity_poly.entity_id
_entity_poly.type
_entity_poly.pdbx_seq_one_letter_code
_entity_poly.pdbx_strand_id
1 'polypeptide(L)'
;MRADTPGHSAKFGSYTIMHMETNKILDLQLVQSNEVGGSYHMEKEGLKRCLDKLESNGLAVDYIVTDRHPQIQKYLRDCNITQFYDVWHFEKGLSKKLDKLSKMKDCEVLKKWLHSIKNHVYWSAISSESGPEKVAKWNSLQNHIQNVHVHENHLFPKCEHPDKVSRDPKKWFQPGSIALHKVEKLLYNKRVLKDIEKLSHNFQTSSLEAFHSLILRFAPKNVIFPFIGMLCSNAL
;
A
#
# COMPACT_ATOMS: atom_id res chain seq x y z
N MET A 1 12.25 1.87 0.92
CA MET A 1 13.66 2.15 1.27
C MET A 1 13.80 2.44 2.77
N ARG A 2 14.92 2.08 3.40
CA ARG A 2 15.29 2.52 4.76
C ARG A 2 16.31 3.67 4.68
N ALA A 3 16.04 4.78 5.34
CA ALA A 3 16.99 5.89 5.51
C ALA A 3 17.64 5.87 6.90
N ASP A 4 18.90 6.32 6.99
CA ASP A 4 19.69 6.40 8.22
C ASP A 4 19.18 7.46 9.21
N THR A 5 18.61 8.57 8.72
CA THR A 5 17.92 9.57 9.54
C THR A 5 16.49 9.84 9.06
N PRO A 6 15.60 10.35 9.93
CA PRO A 6 14.28 10.84 9.51
C PRO A 6 14.37 12.13 8.69
N GLY A 7 13.49 12.30 7.70
CA GLY A 7 13.36 13.54 6.94
C GLY A 7 14.20 13.59 5.66
N HIS A 8 14.36 14.79 5.09
CA HIS A 8 15.03 15.00 3.80
C HIS A 8 16.56 15.17 3.90
N SER A 9 17.16 14.94 5.07
CA SER A 9 18.59 15.12 5.34
C SER A 9 19.35 13.79 5.51
N ALA A 10 18.75 12.66 5.13
CA ALA A 10 19.40 11.36 5.18
C ALA A 10 20.69 11.32 4.37
N LYS A 11 21.75 10.77 4.98
CA LYS A 11 23.06 10.60 4.32
C LYS A 11 23.11 9.28 3.58
N PHE A 12 22.50 8.24 4.14
CA PHE A 12 22.48 6.90 3.56
C PHE A 12 21.05 6.35 3.47
N GLY A 13 20.74 5.70 2.35
CA GLY A 13 19.53 4.92 2.15
C GLY A 13 19.87 3.50 1.75
N SER A 14 19.37 2.49 2.48
CA SER A 14 19.39 1.11 2.01
C SER A 14 18.07 0.77 1.31
N TYR A 15 18.17 0.36 0.05
CA TYR A 15 17.08 -0.22 -0.72
C TYR A 15 17.21 -1.74 -0.67
N THR A 16 16.09 -2.44 -0.51
CA THR A 16 16.08 -3.90 -0.38
C THR A 16 14.97 -4.46 -1.24
N ILE A 17 15.29 -5.47 -2.04
CA ILE A 17 14.29 -6.28 -2.75
C ILE A 17 14.20 -7.65 -2.07
N MET A 18 12.97 -8.07 -1.79
CA MET A 18 12.67 -9.38 -1.20
C MET A 18 11.75 -10.17 -2.14
N HIS A 19 12.06 -11.46 -2.33
CA HIS A 19 11.15 -12.40 -2.94
C HIS A 19 10.09 -12.82 -1.92
N MET A 20 8.84 -12.40 -2.13
CA MET A 20 7.80 -12.46 -1.11
C MET A 20 7.36 -13.88 -0.74
N GLU A 21 7.41 -14.84 -1.67
CA GLU A 21 7.01 -16.23 -1.39
C GLU A 21 8.02 -16.97 -0.50
N THR A 22 9.30 -16.69 -0.70
CA THR A 22 10.39 -17.38 0.02
C THR A 22 10.95 -16.55 1.16
N ASN A 23 10.49 -15.30 1.33
CA ASN A 23 11.02 -14.30 2.25
C ASN A 23 12.55 -14.12 2.14
N LYS A 24 13.12 -14.37 0.95
CA LYS A 24 14.55 -14.22 0.70
C LYS A 24 14.85 -12.80 0.21
N ILE A 25 15.88 -12.18 0.78
CA ILE A 25 16.44 -10.95 0.23
C ILE A 25 17.13 -11.31 -1.08
N LEU A 26 16.68 -10.69 -2.18
CA LEU A 26 17.28 -10.85 -3.49
C LEU A 26 18.45 -9.90 -3.69
N ASP A 27 18.32 -8.67 -3.19
CA ASP A 27 19.37 -7.66 -3.25
C ASP A 27 19.21 -6.59 -2.17
N LEU A 28 20.34 -6.00 -1.78
CA LEU A 28 20.40 -4.85 -0.89
C LEU A 28 21.42 -3.84 -1.41
N GLN A 29 20.94 -2.64 -1.73
CA GLN A 29 21.74 -1.56 -2.28
C GLN A 29 21.84 -0.41 -1.29
N LEU A 30 23.06 -0.09 -0.88
CA LEU A 30 23.34 1.12 -0.11
C LEU A 30 23.57 2.29 -1.06
N VAL A 31 22.84 3.37 -0.85
CA VAL A 31 22.90 4.60 -1.64
C VAL A 31 23.26 5.76 -0.72
N GLN A 32 24.19 6.61 -1.12
CA GLN A 32 24.57 7.81 -0.39
C GLN A 32 23.89 9.04 -1.01
N SER A 33 23.47 10.02 -0.22
CA SER A 33 22.70 11.14 -0.77
C SER A 33 23.52 12.04 -1.70
N ASN A 34 24.82 12.20 -1.46
CA ASN A 34 25.69 13.03 -2.29
C ASN A 34 25.98 12.45 -3.69
N GLU A 35 25.93 11.12 -3.87
CA GLU A 35 26.12 10.50 -5.20
C GLU A 35 24.90 10.68 -6.12
N VAL A 36 23.72 10.92 -5.56
CA VAL A 36 22.46 11.05 -6.31
C VAL A 36 21.84 12.45 -6.25
N GLY A 37 22.56 13.44 -5.72
CA GLY A 37 22.08 14.82 -5.61
C GLY A 37 20.98 15.03 -4.56
N GLY A 38 20.89 14.15 -3.55
CA GLY A 38 20.05 14.33 -2.38
C GLY A 38 19.26 13.09 -1.96
N SER A 39 18.81 13.07 -0.70
CA SER A 39 18.09 11.94 -0.10
C SER A 39 16.81 11.54 -0.88
N TYR A 40 16.16 12.51 -1.52
CA TYR A 40 14.95 12.33 -2.31
C TYR A 40 15.15 11.45 -3.55
N HIS A 41 16.39 11.34 -4.06
CA HIS A 41 16.72 10.53 -5.24
C HIS A 41 17.20 9.13 -4.89
N MET A 42 17.56 8.88 -3.63
CA MET A 42 18.16 7.61 -3.22
C MET A 42 17.22 6.44 -3.46
N GLU A 43 15.92 6.59 -3.21
CA GLU A 43 14.98 5.48 -3.36
C GLU A 43 14.89 4.98 -4.81
N LYS A 44 14.83 5.92 -5.77
CA LYS A 44 14.79 5.59 -7.20
C LYS A 44 16.09 4.95 -7.65
N GLU A 45 17.23 5.50 -7.21
CA GLU A 45 18.53 4.95 -7.55
C GLU A 45 18.72 3.54 -6.98
N GLY A 46 18.33 3.33 -5.72
CA GLY A 46 18.41 2.02 -5.09
C GLY A 46 17.56 0.97 -5.81
N LEU A 47 16.34 1.33 -6.24
CA LEU A 47 15.51 0.45 -7.07
C LEU A 47 16.20 0.12 -8.40
N LYS A 48 16.71 1.14 -9.10
CA LYS A 48 17.40 0.95 -10.39
C LYS A 48 18.57 -0.02 -10.26
N ARG A 49 19.46 0.20 -9.28
CA ARG A 49 20.61 -0.69 -9.02
C ARG A 49 20.17 -2.13 -8.77
N CYS A 50 19.09 -2.33 -8.01
CA CYS A 50 18.57 -3.67 -7.77
C CYS A 50 18.02 -4.32 -9.04
N LEU A 51 17.27 -3.58 -9.87
CA LEU A 51 16.73 -4.11 -11.13
C LEU A 51 17.84 -4.46 -12.13
N ASP A 52 18.83 -3.58 -12.30
CA ASP A 52 20.01 -3.81 -13.13
C ASP A 52 20.78 -5.07 -12.65
N LYS A 53 20.85 -5.27 -11.32
CA LYS A 53 21.47 -6.46 -10.72
C LYS A 53 20.67 -7.73 -11.00
N LEU A 54 19.35 -7.70 -10.92
CA LEU A 54 18.50 -8.85 -11.25
C LEU A 54 18.64 -9.22 -12.73
N GLU A 55 18.57 -8.23 -13.62
CA GLU A 55 18.70 -8.40 -15.07
C GLU A 55 20.06 -9.01 -15.45
N SER A 56 21.16 -8.48 -14.88
CA SER A 56 22.50 -9.01 -15.14
C SER A 56 22.72 -10.45 -14.66
N ASN A 57 21.90 -10.95 -13.72
CA ASN A 57 21.90 -12.37 -13.33
C ASN A 57 20.84 -13.20 -14.08
N GLY A 58 20.20 -12.64 -15.12
CA GLY A 58 19.20 -13.33 -15.94
C GLY A 58 17.84 -13.51 -15.27
N LEU A 59 17.52 -12.72 -14.24
CA LEU A 59 16.24 -12.80 -13.53
C LEU A 59 15.25 -11.77 -14.11
N ALA A 60 14.20 -12.27 -14.76
CA ALA A 60 13.10 -11.45 -15.25
C ALA A 60 12.15 -11.07 -14.10
N VAL A 61 11.79 -9.78 -14.02
CA VAL A 61 10.83 -9.26 -13.03
C VAL A 61 9.44 -9.20 -13.66
N ASP A 62 8.55 -10.08 -13.22
CA ASP A 62 7.14 -10.07 -13.67
C ASP A 62 6.39 -8.84 -13.10
N TYR A 63 6.45 -8.67 -11.78
CA TYR A 63 5.94 -7.48 -11.11
C TYR A 63 6.73 -7.15 -9.85
N ILE A 64 6.53 -5.92 -9.36
CA ILE A 64 7.08 -5.44 -8.10
C ILE A 64 5.99 -4.79 -7.25
N VAL A 65 6.04 -5.01 -5.94
CA VAL A 65 5.17 -4.35 -4.96
C VAL A 65 5.95 -3.22 -4.30
N THR A 66 5.46 -1.99 -4.40
CA THR A 66 6.09 -0.82 -3.76
C THR A 66 5.06 0.13 -3.17
N ASP A 67 5.55 1.14 -2.45
CA ASP A 67 4.76 2.32 -2.10
C ASP A 67 4.39 3.18 -3.32
N ARG A 68 3.46 4.13 -3.10
CA ARG A 68 2.95 5.06 -4.11
C ARG A 68 3.86 6.27 -4.34
N HIS A 69 5.16 6.05 -4.55
CA HIS A 69 6.11 7.14 -4.83
C HIS A 69 6.11 7.53 -6.32
N PRO A 70 5.77 8.78 -6.71
CA PRO A 70 5.58 9.16 -8.12
C PRO A 70 6.79 8.91 -9.03
N GLN A 71 8.02 9.08 -8.53
CA GLN A 71 9.22 8.81 -9.33
C GLN A 71 9.40 7.33 -9.63
N ILE A 72 9.07 6.46 -8.66
CA ILE A 72 9.14 5.00 -8.82
C ILE A 72 8.08 4.54 -9.81
N GLN A 73 6.86 5.07 -9.66
CA GLN A 73 5.77 4.79 -10.60
C GLN A 73 6.12 5.18 -12.03
N LYS A 74 6.78 6.33 -12.23
CA LYS A 74 7.22 6.77 -13.55
C LYS A 74 8.30 5.83 -14.10
N TYR A 75 9.34 5.59 -13.32
CA TYR A 75 10.47 4.76 -13.73
C TYR A 75 10.05 3.34 -14.11
N LEU A 76 9.22 2.68 -13.29
CA LEU A 76 8.72 1.33 -13.58
C LEU A 76 7.85 1.28 -14.85
N ARG A 77 7.07 2.34 -15.13
CA ARG A 77 6.33 2.44 -16.40
C ARG A 77 7.28 2.57 -17.59
N ASP A 78 8.32 3.38 -17.47
CA ASP A 78 9.32 3.57 -18.54
C ASP A 78 10.10 2.25 -18.81
N CYS A 79 10.28 1.41 -17.78
CA CYS A 79 10.86 0.07 -17.88
C CYS A 79 9.86 -1.04 -18.28
N ASN A 80 8.57 -0.71 -18.48
CA ASN A 80 7.51 -1.68 -18.73
C ASN A 80 7.39 -2.81 -17.68
N ILE A 81 7.65 -2.49 -16.40
CA ILE A 81 7.52 -3.41 -15.28
C ILE A 81 6.18 -3.19 -14.58
N THR A 82 5.44 -4.27 -14.36
CA THR A 82 4.15 -4.22 -13.65
C THR A 82 4.38 -3.82 -12.19
N GLN A 83 3.66 -2.80 -11.73
CA GLN A 83 3.75 -2.31 -10.36
C GLN A 83 2.42 -2.52 -9.63
N PHE A 84 2.49 -3.19 -8.49
CA PHE A 84 1.42 -3.24 -7.51
C PHE A 84 1.74 -2.39 -6.27
N TYR A 85 0.70 -2.04 -5.52
CA TYR A 85 0.79 -1.27 -4.30
C TYR A 85 0.58 -2.14 -3.07
N ASP A 86 1.34 -1.79 -2.04
CA ASP A 86 1.16 -2.33 -0.72
C ASP A 86 -0.22 -1.96 -0.15
N VAL A 87 -1.00 -3.00 0.14
CA VAL A 87 -2.36 -2.90 0.69
C VAL A 87 -2.39 -2.24 2.06
N TRP A 88 -1.42 -2.55 2.92
CA TRP A 88 -1.33 -1.99 4.26
C TRP A 88 -1.03 -0.51 4.24
N HIS A 89 -0.04 -0.09 3.44
CA HIS A 89 0.28 1.33 3.30
C HIS A 89 -0.90 2.13 2.72
N PHE A 90 -1.61 1.56 1.75
CA PHE A 90 -2.83 2.14 1.21
C PHE A 90 -3.94 2.25 2.28
N GLU A 91 -4.29 1.14 2.93
CA GLU A 91 -5.33 1.07 3.96
C GLU A 91 -5.04 2.00 5.12
N LYS A 92 -3.82 1.99 5.67
CA LYS A 92 -3.40 2.89 6.75
C LYS A 92 -3.59 4.36 6.39
N GLY A 93 -3.27 4.74 5.15
CA GLY A 93 -3.50 6.09 4.64
C GLY A 93 -4.98 6.45 4.52
N LEU A 94 -5.81 5.51 4.06
CA LEU A 94 -7.25 5.67 3.92
C LEU A 94 -7.93 5.77 5.30
N SER A 95 -7.59 4.86 6.20
CA SER A 95 -8.11 4.75 7.56
C SER A 95 -7.86 5.98 8.39
N LYS A 96 -6.65 6.58 8.31
CA LYS A 96 -6.39 7.87 8.97
C LYS A 96 -7.37 8.97 8.55
N LYS A 97 -7.80 8.98 7.28
CA LYS A 97 -8.76 9.98 6.79
C LYS A 97 -10.18 9.63 7.21
N LEU A 98 -10.57 8.36 7.16
CA LEU A 98 -11.85 7.89 7.67
C LEU A 98 -12.00 8.12 9.17
N ASP A 99 -10.96 7.90 9.97
CA ASP A 99 -10.93 8.18 11.39
C ASP A 99 -11.19 9.66 11.67
N LYS A 100 -10.59 10.57 10.88
CA LYS A 100 -10.85 12.01 10.96
C LYS A 100 -12.31 12.33 10.61
N LEU A 101 -12.84 11.77 9.53
CA LEU A 101 -14.25 11.95 9.16
C LEU A 101 -15.21 11.45 10.23
N SER A 102 -14.90 10.31 10.86
CA SER A 102 -15.75 9.68 11.87
C SER A 102 -15.94 10.54 13.13
N LYS A 103 -15.03 11.50 13.36
CA LYS A 103 -15.09 12.44 14.49
C LYS A 103 -15.91 13.69 14.18
N MET A 104 -16.34 13.89 12.93
CA MET A 104 -17.23 15.00 12.57
C MET A 104 -18.65 14.73 13.06
N LYS A 105 -19.41 15.81 13.31
CA LYS A 105 -20.84 15.74 13.58
C LYS A 105 -21.57 15.01 12.44
N ASP A 106 -22.58 14.23 12.81
CA ASP A 106 -23.45 13.46 11.91
C ASP A 106 -22.69 12.39 11.10
N CYS A 107 -21.57 11.87 11.63
CA CYS A 107 -20.72 10.83 11.02
C CYS A 107 -20.44 9.64 11.96
N GLU A 108 -21.20 9.48 13.03
CA GLU A 108 -20.99 8.49 14.09
C GLU A 108 -21.15 7.05 13.57
N VAL A 109 -22.03 6.85 12.58
CA VAL A 109 -22.21 5.55 11.90
C VAL A 109 -20.90 5.06 11.28
N LEU A 110 -20.05 5.97 10.77
CA LEU A 110 -18.76 5.60 10.19
C LEU A 110 -17.86 4.92 11.21
N LYS A 111 -17.87 5.34 12.49
CA LYS A 111 -17.05 4.69 13.53
C LYS A 111 -17.30 3.19 13.63
N LYS A 112 -18.56 2.78 13.49
CA LYS A 112 -18.97 1.36 13.52
C LYS A 112 -18.54 0.60 12.27
N TRP A 113 -18.40 1.30 11.15
CA TRP A 113 -18.03 0.72 9.85
C TRP A 113 -16.53 0.73 9.55
N LEU A 114 -15.71 1.49 10.29
CA LEU A 114 -14.27 1.61 10.05
C LEU A 114 -13.60 0.24 9.89
N HIS A 115 -13.86 -0.69 10.80
CA HIS A 115 -13.27 -2.02 10.73
C HIS A 115 -13.73 -2.80 9.48
N SER A 116 -15.02 -2.75 9.15
CA SER A 116 -15.56 -3.40 7.94
C SER A 116 -14.97 -2.81 6.66
N ILE A 117 -14.83 -1.48 6.57
CA ILE A 117 -14.25 -0.81 5.41
C ILE A 117 -12.78 -1.22 5.23
N LYS A 118 -12.01 -1.28 6.32
CA LYS A 118 -10.63 -1.78 6.31
C LYS A 118 -10.55 -3.19 5.76
N ASN A 119 -11.37 -4.10 6.31
CA ASN A 119 -11.40 -5.49 5.85
C ASN A 119 -11.82 -5.59 4.38
N HIS A 120 -12.73 -4.72 3.92
CA HIS A 120 -13.17 -4.67 2.53
C HIS A 120 -12.04 -4.29 1.56
N VAL A 121 -11.10 -3.43 1.97
CA VAL A 121 -9.89 -3.13 1.17
C VAL A 121 -9.06 -4.40 0.97
N TYR A 122 -8.73 -5.11 2.06
CA TYR A 122 -7.94 -6.33 1.99
C TYR A 122 -8.66 -7.43 1.22
N TRP A 123 -9.94 -7.64 1.52
CA TRP A 123 -10.76 -8.65 0.84
C TRP A 123 -10.88 -8.36 -0.65
N SER A 124 -11.13 -7.11 -1.05
CA SER A 124 -11.18 -6.74 -2.48
C SER A 124 -9.85 -7.05 -3.17
N ALA A 125 -8.71 -6.79 -2.52
CA ALA A 125 -7.40 -7.06 -3.08
C ALA A 125 -7.09 -8.56 -3.21
N ILE A 126 -7.31 -9.34 -2.15
CA ILE A 126 -6.92 -10.74 -2.03
C ILE A 126 -7.88 -11.68 -2.76
N SER A 127 -9.17 -11.36 -2.81
CA SER A 127 -10.19 -12.22 -3.44
C SER A 127 -10.35 -11.99 -4.94
N SER A 128 -9.66 -11.00 -5.53
CA SER A 128 -9.79 -10.69 -6.96
C SER A 128 -8.61 -11.24 -7.75
N GLU A 129 -8.81 -11.49 -9.04
CA GLU A 129 -7.76 -11.92 -9.97
C GLU A 129 -7.32 -10.79 -10.90
N SER A 130 -8.12 -9.72 -11.03
CA SER A 130 -7.81 -8.58 -11.89
C SER A 130 -8.01 -7.22 -11.22
N GLY A 131 -7.35 -6.19 -11.73
CA GLY A 131 -7.56 -4.81 -11.29
C GLY A 131 -9.01 -4.34 -11.40
N PRO A 132 -9.70 -4.54 -12.54
CA PRO A 132 -11.11 -4.20 -12.69
C PRO A 132 -12.03 -4.90 -11.68
N GLU A 133 -11.74 -6.16 -11.33
CA GLU A 133 -12.50 -6.89 -10.33
C GLU A 133 -12.31 -6.30 -8.92
N LYS A 134 -11.08 -5.90 -8.54
CA LYS A 134 -10.83 -5.18 -7.26
C LYS A 134 -11.65 -3.91 -7.19
N VAL A 135 -11.72 -3.16 -8.29
CA VAL A 135 -12.51 -1.92 -8.38
C VAL A 135 -14.00 -2.21 -8.31
N ALA A 136 -14.48 -3.29 -8.94
CA ALA A 136 -15.87 -3.72 -8.87
C ALA A 136 -16.28 -4.09 -7.44
N LYS A 137 -15.49 -4.94 -6.77
CA LYS A 137 -15.68 -5.31 -5.36
C LYS A 137 -15.59 -4.09 -4.45
N TRP A 138 -14.65 -3.18 -4.69
CA TRP A 138 -14.55 -1.94 -3.91
C TRP A 138 -15.76 -1.02 -4.09
N ASN A 139 -16.23 -0.80 -5.31
CA ASN A 139 -17.40 0.04 -5.59
C ASN A 139 -18.68 -0.54 -4.98
N SER A 140 -18.77 -1.87 -4.86
CA SER A 140 -19.90 -2.55 -4.20
C SER A 140 -20.11 -2.11 -2.76
N LEU A 141 -19.05 -1.62 -2.09
CA LEU A 141 -19.10 -1.10 -0.73
C LEU A 141 -20.11 0.05 -0.58
N GLN A 142 -20.35 0.85 -1.61
CA GLN A 142 -21.29 1.98 -1.57
C GLN A 142 -22.71 1.50 -1.31
N ASN A 143 -23.09 0.42 -1.98
CA ASN A 143 -24.37 -0.24 -1.81
C ASN A 143 -24.37 -1.02 -0.50
N HIS A 144 -23.29 -1.75 -0.21
CA HIS A 144 -23.19 -2.61 0.98
C HIS A 144 -23.35 -1.81 2.28
N ILE A 145 -22.71 -0.65 2.44
CA ILE A 145 -22.87 0.17 3.67
C ILE A 145 -24.29 0.74 3.86
N GLN A 146 -25.12 0.67 2.83
CA GLN A 146 -26.55 1.04 2.81
C GLN A 146 -27.47 -0.20 2.86
N ASN A 147 -26.92 -1.39 3.11
CA ASN A 147 -27.62 -2.68 3.12
C ASN A 147 -28.19 -3.11 1.74
N VAL A 148 -27.58 -2.65 0.65
CA VAL A 148 -27.92 -3.08 -0.71
C VAL A 148 -26.84 -4.06 -1.18
N HIS A 149 -27.23 -5.31 -1.41
CA HIS A 149 -26.31 -6.43 -1.70
C HIS A 149 -26.30 -6.88 -3.16
N VAL A 150 -27.07 -6.20 -4.03
CA VAL A 150 -27.10 -6.42 -5.48
C VAL A 150 -26.58 -5.17 -6.18
N HIS A 151 -25.78 -5.37 -7.22
CA HIS A 151 -25.04 -4.33 -7.92
C HIS A 151 -25.20 -4.48 -9.43
N GLU A 152 -25.16 -3.37 -10.16
CA GLU A 152 -25.23 -3.35 -11.62
C GLU A 152 -23.94 -3.84 -12.29
N ASN A 153 -22.84 -3.91 -11.53
CA ASN A 153 -21.53 -4.28 -12.08
C ASN A 153 -21.44 -5.79 -12.34
N HIS A 154 -21.30 -6.18 -13.61
CA HIS A 154 -21.21 -7.58 -14.01
C HIS A 154 -19.98 -8.33 -13.44
N LEU A 155 -18.89 -7.64 -13.11
CA LEU A 155 -17.72 -8.25 -12.47
C LEU A 155 -17.97 -8.59 -11.00
N PHE A 156 -18.95 -7.94 -10.36
CA PHE A 156 -19.35 -8.23 -8.99
C PHE A 156 -20.83 -7.88 -8.76
N PRO A 157 -21.76 -8.72 -9.24
CA PRO A 157 -23.19 -8.38 -9.28
C PRO A 157 -23.90 -8.56 -7.92
N LYS A 158 -23.31 -9.31 -6.98
CA LYS A 158 -23.93 -9.58 -5.67
C LYS A 158 -22.87 -9.83 -4.59
N CYS A 159 -23.13 -9.41 -3.35
CA CYS A 159 -22.28 -9.73 -2.20
C CYS A 159 -22.13 -11.25 -1.96
N GLU A 160 -20.92 -11.69 -1.59
CA GLU A 160 -20.53 -13.10 -1.39
C GLU A 160 -20.85 -13.64 0.02
N HIS A 161 -21.75 -12.99 0.75
CA HIS A 161 -22.19 -13.47 2.06
C HIS A 161 -23.72 -13.54 2.12
N PRO A 162 -24.28 -14.38 3.01
CA PRO A 162 -25.70 -14.36 3.29
C PRO A 162 -26.15 -12.97 3.76
N ASP A 163 -27.39 -12.60 3.46
CA ASP A 163 -27.95 -11.33 3.90
C ASP A 163 -28.01 -11.30 5.44
N LYS A 164 -27.35 -10.30 6.04
CA LYS A 164 -27.42 -10.11 7.49
C LYS A 164 -28.80 -9.57 7.86
N VAL A 165 -29.54 -10.32 8.70
CA VAL A 165 -30.93 -10.05 9.11
C VAL A 165 -31.11 -8.81 10.00
N SER A 166 -30.07 -8.00 10.22
CA SER A 166 -30.18 -6.83 11.10
C SER A 166 -30.97 -5.70 10.42
N ARG A 167 -32.28 -5.68 10.66
CA ARG A 167 -33.21 -4.65 10.19
C ARG A 167 -33.08 -3.29 10.91
N ASP A 168 -32.20 -3.18 11.91
CA ASP A 168 -31.94 -1.91 12.61
C ASP A 168 -31.33 -0.87 11.65
N PRO A 169 -32.08 0.18 11.27
CA PRO A 169 -31.60 1.19 10.32
C PRO A 169 -30.41 1.98 10.86
N LYS A 170 -30.25 2.08 12.20
CA LYS A 170 -29.17 2.85 12.83
C LYS A 170 -27.78 2.26 12.63
N LYS A 171 -27.70 1.05 12.08
CA LYS A 171 -26.43 0.40 11.73
C LYS A 171 -25.97 0.74 10.32
N TRP A 172 -26.84 1.28 9.47
CA TRP A 172 -26.56 1.50 8.06
C TRP A 172 -26.49 2.99 7.73
N PHE A 173 -25.72 3.33 6.71
CA PHE A 173 -25.75 4.68 6.16
C PHE A 173 -27.11 4.92 5.51
N GLN A 174 -27.72 6.06 5.85
CA GLN A 174 -29.00 6.43 5.27
C GLN A 174 -28.78 7.13 3.91
N PRO A 175 -29.59 6.83 2.88
CA PRO A 175 -29.55 7.55 1.61
C PRO A 175 -29.66 9.07 1.82
N GLY A 176 -28.84 9.83 1.11
CA GLY A 176 -28.80 11.29 1.22
C GLY A 176 -28.19 11.86 2.51
N SER A 177 -27.70 11.01 3.43
CA SER A 177 -27.06 11.48 4.67
C SER A 177 -25.72 12.18 4.41
N ILE A 178 -25.38 13.14 5.26
CA ILE A 178 -24.09 13.84 5.24
C ILE A 178 -22.93 12.85 5.40
N ALA A 179 -23.09 11.83 6.25
CA ALA A 179 -22.12 10.77 6.45
C ALA A 179 -21.82 10.03 5.15
N LEU A 180 -22.86 9.60 4.43
CA LEU A 180 -22.74 8.85 3.18
C LEU A 180 -22.00 9.68 2.12
N HIS A 181 -22.45 10.92 1.89
CA HIS A 181 -21.84 11.80 0.89
C HIS A 181 -20.34 12.04 1.16
N LYS A 182 -19.95 12.28 2.43
CA LYS A 182 -18.54 12.48 2.81
C LYS A 182 -17.71 11.22 2.60
N VAL A 183 -18.25 10.05 2.95
CA VAL A 183 -17.60 8.76 2.76
C VAL A 183 -17.44 8.45 1.28
N GLU A 184 -18.47 8.63 0.47
CA GLU A 184 -18.43 8.39 -0.98
C GLU A 184 -17.37 9.25 -1.67
N LYS A 185 -17.35 10.56 -1.36
CA LYS A 185 -16.35 11.49 -1.88
C LYS A 185 -14.92 11.05 -1.54
N LEU A 186 -14.73 10.43 -0.38
CA LEU A 186 -13.43 9.95 0.06
C LEU A 186 -13.06 8.60 -0.57
N LEU A 187 -13.99 7.63 -0.61
CA LEU A 187 -13.73 6.26 -1.04
C LEU A 187 -13.74 6.08 -2.57
N TYR A 188 -14.51 6.88 -3.32
CA TYR A 188 -14.72 6.68 -4.76
C TYR A 188 -14.14 7.80 -5.63
N ASN A 189 -13.22 8.61 -5.08
CA ASN A 189 -12.50 9.54 -5.93
C ASN A 189 -11.57 8.79 -6.91
N LYS A 190 -11.34 9.40 -8.08
CA LYS A 190 -10.56 8.79 -9.18
C LYS A 190 -9.17 8.27 -8.75
N ARG A 191 -8.51 8.92 -7.79
CA ARG A 191 -7.18 8.48 -7.32
C ARG A 191 -7.30 7.20 -6.50
N VAL A 192 -8.27 7.12 -5.59
CA VAL A 192 -8.51 5.92 -4.78
C VAL A 192 -8.84 4.72 -5.66
N LEU A 193 -9.70 4.89 -6.66
CA LEU A 193 -10.05 3.79 -7.57
C LEU A 193 -8.84 3.27 -8.37
N LYS A 194 -8.00 4.17 -8.89
CA LYS A 194 -6.75 3.79 -9.56
C LYS A 194 -5.76 3.08 -8.64
N ASP A 195 -5.72 3.47 -7.37
CA ASP A 195 -4.86 2.82 -6.39
C ASP A 195 -5.41 1.43 -6.00
N ILE A 196 -6.74 1.29 -5.84
CA ILE A 196 -7.43 0.02 -5.57
C ILE A 196 -7.14 -1.00 -6.67
N GLU A 197 -7.24 -0.59 -7.94
CA GLU A 197 -6.96 -1.43 -9.11
C GLU A 197 -5.57 -2.08 -9.04
N LYS A 198 -4.60 -1.32 -8.50
CA LYS A 198 -3.20 -1.71 -8.40
C LYS A 198 -2.82 -2.34 -7.07
N LEU A 199 -3.75 -2.64 -6.16
CA LEU A 199 -3.40 -3.31 -4.92
C LEU A 199 -2.83 -4.71 -5.19
N SER A 200 -1.80 -5.10 -4.45
CA SER A 200 -1.22 -6.44 -4.50
C SER A 200 -2.24 -7.50 -4.07
N HIS A 201 -2.30 -8.62 -4.81
CA HIS A 201 -3.22 -9.73 -4.55
C HIS A 201 -2.68 -10.68 -3.48
N ASN A 202 -1.39 -10.99 -3.54
CA ASN A 202 -0.81 -12.14 -2.86
C ASN A 202 0.11 -11.78 -1.71
N PHE A 203 0.61 -10.53 -1.64
CA PHE A 203 1.74 -10.21 -0.77
C PHE A 203 1.64 -8.84 -0.09
N GLN A 204 1.89 -8.85 1.22
CA GLN A 204 2.04 -7.66 2.07
C GLN A 204 3.51 -7.53 2.48
N THR A 205 4.04 -6.31 2.56
CA THR A 205 5.48 -6.07 2.83
C THR A 205 5.91 -6.29 4.29
N SER A 206 5.08 -6.96 5.12
CA SER A 206 5.33 -7.13 6.55
C SER A 206 6.67 -7.85 6.85
N SER A 207 7.04 -8.85 6.05
CA SER A 207 8.34 -9.53 6.16
C SER A 207 9.52 -8.58 5.88
N LEU A 208 9.37 -7.69 4.91
CA LEU A 208 10.39 -6.70 4.57
C LEU A 208 10.54 -5.65 5.68
N GLU A 209 9.42 -5.20 6.25
CA GLU A 209 9.41 -4.31 7.42
C GLU A 209 10.02 -4.97 8.67
N ALA A 210 9.78 -6.27 8.87
CA ALA A 210 10.39 -7.06 9.94
C ALA A 210 11.92 -7.16 9.75
N PHE A 211 12.37 -7.39 8.52
CA PHE A 211 13.79 -7.37 8.17
C PHE A 211 14.42 -5.99 8.42
N HIS A 212 13.78 -4.91 7.99
CA HIS A 212 14.26 -3.55 8.28
C HIS A 212 14.27 -3.25 9.78
N SER A 213 13.32 -3.79 10.54
CA SER A 213 13.28 -3.67 12.00
C SER A 213 14.43 -4.42 12.68
N LEU A 214 14.88 -5.54 12.13
CA LEU A 214 16.08 -6.24 12.59
C LEU A 214 17.34 -5.40 12.35
N ILE A 215 17.49 -4.83 11.15
CA ILE A 215 18.62 -3.94 10.83
C ILE A 215 18.68 -2.75 11.80
N LEU A 216 17.54 -2.19 12.22
CA LEU A 216 17.51 -1.09 13.18
C LEU A 216 18.13 -1.41 14.54
N ARG A 217 18.25 -2.69 14.91
CA ARG A 217 18.96 -3.10 16.14
C ARG A 217 20.48 -2.97 16.00
N PHE A 218 21.01 -3.14 14.79
CA PHE A 218 22.44 -3.07 14.49
C PHE A 218 22.90 -1.71 13.96
N ALA A 219 22.01 -1.00 13.27
CA ALA A 219 22.21 0.36 12.76
C ALA A 219 21.04 1.24 13.18
N PRO A 220 20.97 1.67 14.45
CA PRO A 220 19.92 2.56 14.92
C PRO A 220 20.08 3.96 14.33
N LYS A 221 18.96 4.65 14.08
CA LYS A 221 18.93 5.95 13.39
C LYS A 221 19.52 7.13 14.18
N ASN A 222 19.78 6.92 15.47
CA ASN A 222 20.36 7.92 16.37
C ASN A 222 21.89 7.82 16.49
N VAL A 223 22.52 6.90 15.76
CA VAL A 223 23.98 6.72 15.74
C VAL A 223 24.49 6.98 14.33
N ILE A 224 25.57 7.76 14.22
CA ILE A 224 26.22 8.06 12.94
C ILE A 224 27.23 6.96 12.63
N PHE A 225 27.08 6.32 11.47
CA PHE A 225 28.02 5.32 10.99
C PHE A 225 28.82 5.86 9.78
N PRO A 226 30.11 5.48 9.64
CA PRO A 226 30.82 5.65 8.37
C PRO A 226 30.23 4.72 7.29
N PHE A 227 30.54 4.97 6.02
CA PHE A 227 30.01 4.18 4.89
C PHE A 227 30.21 2.66 5.07
N ILE A 228 31.43 2.24 5.40
CA ILE A 228 31.76 0.82 5.66
C ILE A 228 30.96 0.27 6.84
N GLY A 229 30.79 1.06 7.91
CA GLY A 229 29.98 0.65 9.06
C GLY A 229 28.52 0.42 8.68
N MET A 230 27.95 1.32 7.87
CA MET A 230 26.58 1.15 7.37
C MET A 230 26.47 -0.05 6.43
N LEU A 231 27.45 -0.27 5.54
CA LEU A 231 27.46 -1.41 4.63
C LEU A 231 27.47 -2.74 5.40
N CYS A 232 28.40 -2.90 6.36
CA CYS A 232 28.50 -4.12 7.16
C CYS A 232 27.23 -4.38 7.97
N SER A 233 26.60 -3.35 8.55
CA SER A 233 25.37 -3.50 9.34
C SER A 233 24.13 -3.88 8.52
N ASN A 234 24.17 -3.72 7.19
CA ASN A 234 23.07 -4.17 6.31
C ASN A 234 23.32 -5.56 5.69
N ALA A 235 24.53 -6.13 5.83
CA ALA A 235 24.92 -7.40 5.21
C ALA A 235 24.74 -8.64 6.11
N LEU A 236 24.21 -8.45 7.33
CA LEU A 236 23.94 -9.50 8.33
C LEU A 236 22.52 -10.05 8.19
#